data_AF-A0A0F9RC35-F1
#
_entry.id   AF-A0A0F9RC35-F1
#
_cell.length_a   1.000
_cell.length_b   1.000
_cell.length_c   1.000
_cell.angle_alpha   90.00
_cell.angle_beta   90.00
_cell.angle_gamma   90.00
#
_symmetry.space_group_name_H-M   'P 1'
#
loop_
_entity.id
_entity.type
_entity.pdbx_description
1 polymer ?
#
loop_
_entity_poly.entity_id
_entity_poly.type
_entity_poly.pdbx_seq_one_letter_code
_entity_poly.pdbx_strand_id
1 'polypeptide(L)' 'MSNKSGRATKREEAEARQVEYNTLTPKEKLSKLDKKLGKDIGAKKERARLHKLINKST' A
#
# COMPACT_ATOMS: atom_id res chain seq x y z
N MET A 1 20.82 28.48 -9.63
CA MET A 1 21.05 27.10 -9.17
C MET A 1 19.70 26.41 -9.02
N SER A 2 19.45 25.34 -9.75
CA SER A 2 18.15 24.67 -9.79
C SER A 2 17.88 23.97 -8.45
N ASN A 3 16.81 24.36 -7.74
CA ASN A 3 16.35 23.71 -6.51
C ASN A 3 15.96 22.25 -6.78
N LYS A 4 16.95 21.35 -6.75
CA LYS A 4 16.79 19.88 -6.89
C LYS A 4 16.43 19.19 -5.56
N SER A 5 16.38 19.92 -4.44
CA SER A 5 16.23 19.35 -3.11
C SER A 5 14.83 18.80 -2.81
N GLY A 6 13.75 19.41 -3.32
CA GLY A 6 12.38 18.99 -2.99
C GLY A 6 11.83 17.78 -3.76
N ARG A 7 12.51 17.32 -4.82
CA ARG A 7 12.08 16.13 -5.60
C ARG A 7 12.68 14.83 -5.07
N ALA A 8 13.91 14.88 -4.55
CA ALA A 8 14.56 13.72 -3.95
C ALA A 8 13.81 13.26 -2.69
N THR A 9 13.44 14.22 -1.82
CA THR A 9 12.72 13.93 -0.57
C THR A 9 11.36 13.28 -0.80
N LYS A 10 10.55 13.79 -1.75
CA LYS A 10 9.23 13.20 -2.08
C LYS A 10 9.32 11.78 -2.63
N ARG A 11 10.40 11.46 -3.33
CA ARG A 11 10.65 10.12 -3.84
C ARG A 11 11.04 9.18 -2.71
N GLU A 12 11.97 9.59 -1.85
CA GLU A 12 12.39 8.84 -0.66
C GLU A 12 11.20 8.55 0.27
N GLU A 13 10.34 9.54 0.51
CA GLU A 13 9.10 9.36 1.30
C GLU A 13 8.10 8.38 0.65
N ALA A 14 8.01 8.38 -0.69
CA ALA A 14 7.16 7.43 -1.41
C ALA A 14 7.74 6.00 -1.34
N GLU A 15 9.05 5.86 -1.49
CA GLU A 15 9.76 4.58 -1.37
C GLU A 15 9.65 4.04 0.05
N ALA A 16 9.84 4.87 1.08
CA ALA A 16 9.67 4.49 2.49
C ALA A 16 8.25 3.96 2.77
N ARG A 17 7.21 4.68 2.31
CA ARG A 17 5.81 4.22 2.43
C ARG A 17 5.56 2.92 1.69
N GLN A 18 6.20 2.71 0.55
CA GLN A 18 6.08 1.48 -0.23
C GLN A 18 6.76 0.31 0.47
N VAL A 19 7.94 0.51 1.05
CA VAL A 19 8.65 -0.50 1.84
C VAL A 19 7.83 -0.90 3.06
N GLU A 20 7.32 0.08 3.82
CA GLU A 20 6.43 -0.17 4.96
C GLU A 20 5.16 -0.91 4.52
N TYR A 21 4.57 -0.54 3.37
CA TYR A 21 3.41 -1.28 2.86
C TYR A 21 3.79 -2.72 2.48
N ASN A 22 4.97 -2.95 1.90
CA ASN A 22 5.40 -4.26 1.44
C ASN A 22 5.62 -5.25 2.58
N THR A 23 6.09 -4.79 3.75
CA THR A 23 6.29 -5.63 4.95
C THR A 23 4.99 -6.11 5.60
N LEU A 24 3.86 -5.44 5.34
CA LEU A 24 2.56 -5.85 5.87
C LEU A 24 2.09 -7.20 5.31
N THR A 25 1.45 -8.00 6.15
CA THR A 25 0.75 -9.21 5.75
C THR A 25 -0.44 -8.91 4.83
N PRO A 26 -0.93 -9.87 4.03
CA PRO A 26 -2.11 -9.66 3.20
C PRO A 26 -3.36 -9.17 3.97
N LYS A 27 -3.56 -9.63 5.21
CA LYS A 27 -4.67 -9.18 6.08
C LYS A 27 -4.48 -7.72 6.52
N GLU A 28 -3.27 -7.33 6.90
CA GLU A 28 -2.97 -5.95 7.29
C GLU A 28 -3.06 -4.98 6.11
N LYS A 29 -2.61 -5.40 4.92
CA LYS A 29 -2.79 -4.63 3.67
C LYS A 29 -4.27 -4.37 3.38
N LEU A 30 -5.13 -5.38 3.58
CA LEU A 30 -6.57 -5.25 3.41
C LEU A 30 -7.17 -4.28 4.44
N SER A 31 -6.77 -4.39 5.72
CA SER A 31 -7.21 -3.46 6.77
C SER A 31 -6.78 -2.02 6.49
N LYS A 32 -5.55 -1.79 6.00
CA LYS A 32 -5.05 -0.46 5.62
C LYS A 32 -5.83 0.12 4.45
N LEU A 33 -6.23 -0.73 3.48
CA LEU A 33 -7.13 -0.36 2.38
C LEU A 33 -8.52 0.04 2.87
N ASP A 34 -9.11 -0.74 3.77
CA ASP A 34 -10.42 -0.44 4.37
C ASP A 34 -10.41 0.86 5.16
N LYS A 35 -9.36 1.13 5.94
CA LYS A 35 -9.20 2.40 6.66
C LYS A 35 -9.08 3.59 5.71
N LYS A 36 -8.46 3.41 4.55
CA LYS A 36 -8.18 4.51 3.61
C LYS A 36 -9.36 4.85 2.70
N LEU A 37 -10.06 3.83 2.20
CA LEU A 37 -11.11 4.00 1.19
C LEU A 37 -12.52 3.73 1.75
N GLY A 38 -12.62 3.13 2.93
CA GLY A 38 -13.82 2.52 3.46
C GLY A 38 -13.88 1.02 3.16
N LYS A 39 -14.60 0.28 4.02
CA LYS A 39 -14.76 -1.16 3.89
C LYS A 39 -15.43 -1.52 2.57
N ASP A 40 -14.81 -2.41 1.80
CA ASP A 40 -15.28 -2.86 0.48
C ASP A 40 -15.45 -1.76 -0.59
N ILE A 41 -14.89 -0.58 -0.35
CA ILE A 41 -14.93 0.55 -1.29
C ILE A 41 -13.62 0.63 -2.07
N GLY A 42 -13.73 0.85 -3.38
CA GLY A 42 -12.60 1.06 -4.29
C GLY A 42 -11.64 -0.13 -4.40
N ALA A 43 -10.51 0.08 -5.11
CA ALA A 43 -9.38 -0.85 -5.19
C ALA A 43 -9.74 -2.34 -5.45
N LYS A 44 -10.82 -2.61 -6.21
CA LYS A 44 -11.39 -3.96 -6.40
C LYS A 44 -10.36 -5.03 -6.80
N LYS A 45 -9.44 -4.68 -7.70
CA LYS A 45 -8.37 -5.59 -8.15
C LYS A 45 -7.40 -5.95 -7.03
N GLU A 46 -6.96 -4.97 -6.25
CA GLU A 46 -6.02 -5.21 -5.14
C GLU A 46 -6.70 -5.98 -4.01
N ARG A 47 -7.96 -5.67 -3.68
CA ARG A 47 -8.77 -6.44 -2.72
C ARG A 47 -8.85 -7.91 -3.13
N ALA A 48 -9.22 -8.19 -4.38
CA ALA A 48 -9.29 -9.55 -4.89
C ALA A 48 -7.93 -10.28 -4.82
N ARG A 49 -6.82 -9.59 -5.12
CA ARG A 49 -5.47 -10.14 -4.99
C ARG A 49 -5.14 -10.48 -3.53
N LEU A 50 -5.41 -9.58 -2.61
CA LEU A 50 -5.17 -9.77 -1.18
C LEU A 50 -6.02 -10.92 -0.62
N HIS A 51 -7.30 -11.01 -0.99
CA HIS A 51 -8.16 -12.15 -0.61
C HIS A 51 -7.62 -13.49 -1.14
N LYS A 52 -7.16 -13.55 -2.40
CA LYS A 52 -6.50 -14.75 -2.94
C LYS A 52 -5.26 -15.14 -2.15
N LEU A 53 -4.43 -14.16 -1.75
CA LEU A 53 -3.25 -14.42 -0.93
C LEU A 53 -3.61 -14.93 0.46
N ILE A 54 -4.65 -14.36 1.09
CA ILE A 54 -5.15 -14.82 2.39
C ILE A 54 -5.65 -16.26 2.29
N ASN A 55 -6.46 -16.57 1.28
CA ASN A 55 -7.06 -17.89 1.10
C ASN A 55 -6.05 -18.97 0.67
N LYS A 56 -4.92 -18.59 0.06
CA LYS A 56 -3.85 -19.53 -0.33
C LYS A 56 -2.93 -19.89 0.85
N SER A 57 -2.91 -19.08 1.90
CA SER A 57 -2.12 -19.32 3.12
C SER A 57 -2.86 -20.13 4.19
N THR A 58 -4.10 -20.53 3.91
CA THR A 58 -4.92 -21.49 4.66
C THR A 58 -5.03 -22.78 3.88
#